data_AF-A0A2D8QVU4-F1
#
_entry.id   AF-A0A2D8QVU4-F1
#
_cell.length_a   1.000
_cell.length_b   1.000
_cell.length_c   1.000
_cell.angle_alpha   90.00
_cell.angle_beta   90.00
_cell.angle_gamma   90.00
#
_symmetry.space_group_name_H-M   'P 1'
#
loop_
_entity.id
_entity.type
_entity.pdbx_description
1 polymer ?
#
loop_
_entity_poly.entity_id
_entity_poly.type
_entity_poly.pdbx_seq_one_letter_code
_entity_poly.pdbx_strand_id
1 'polypeptide(L)'
;MLQGKNPFHHLIYPVPDSSGAGLGVHATIDIGGQVKFGPDVEYIATESYDVPEEKLLSHYQAIRRYLPQLRDGRLIPGYSGIRPKLQGPGDEPADFIIQSQDTHQISGLINLFGIESPGLTSSLAIAETVSGALK
;
A
#
# COMPACT_ATOMS: atom_id res chain seq x y z
N MET A 1 -13.17 -6.08 -1.59
CA MET A 1 -13.49 -6.56 -0.22
C MET A 1 -14.24 -7.88 -0.29
N LEU A 2 -14.10 -8.75 0.72
CA LEU A 2 -14.81 -10.03 0.79
C LEU A 2 -16.24 -9.84 1.32
N GLN A 3 -17.26 -10.30 0.60
CA GLN A 3 -18.60 -10.40 1.17
C GLN A 3 -18.72 -11.64 2.08
N GLY A 4 -19.44 -11.49 3.19
CA GLY A 4 -19.79 -12.58 4.12
C GLY A 4 -18.70 -12.91 5.14
N LYS A 5 -18.73 -14.14 5.68
CA LYS A 5 -17.89 -14.54 6.82
C LYS A 5 -16.39 -14.48 6.49
N ASN A 6 -15.61 -13.91 7.41
CA ASN A 6 -14.16 -13.91 7.40
C ASN A 6 -13.59 -15.36 7.56
N PRO A 7 -12.79 -15.87 6.62
CA PRO A 7 -12.16 -17.17 6.70
C PRO A 7 -10.77 -17.18 7.38
N PHE A 8 -10.24 -16.03 7.80
CA PHE A 8 -8.89 -15.87 8.32
C PHE A 8 -8.85 -15.40 9.79
N HIS A 9 -7.83 -15.86 10.52
CA HIS A 9 -7.49 -15.37 11.87
C HIS A 9 -6.25 -14.46 11.88
N HIS A 10 -5.50 -14.42 10.77
CA HIS A 10 -4.28 -13.64 10.62
C HIS A 10 -4.27 -12.95 9.26
N LEU A 11 -3.43 -11.91 9.13
CA LEU A 11 -3.17 -11.29 7.84
C LEU A 11 -2.38 -12.27 6.95
N ILE A 12 -2.71 -12.34 5.66
CA ILE A 12 -2.07 -13.25 4.71
C ILE A 12 -1.27 -12.43 3.70
N TYR A 13 0.04 -12.69 3.63
CA TYR A 13 0.96 -12.05 2.70
C TYR A 13 1.59 -13.14 1.83
N PRO A 14 1.18 -13.27 0.56
CA PRO A 14 1.85 -14.17 -0.37
C PRO A 14 3.30 -13.75 -0.56
N VAL A 15 4.18 -14.74 -0.73
CA VAL A 15 5.56 -14.48 -1.12
C VAL A 15 5.55 -13.83 -2.51
N PRO A 16 6.27 -12.72 -2.73
CA PRO A 16 6.39 -12.11 -4.06
C PRO A 16 6.85 -13.14 -5.08
N ASP A 17 6.30 -13.06 -6.30
CA ASP A 17 6.81 -13.87 -7.41
C ASP A 17 8.29 -13.51 -7.65
N SER A 18 9.12 -14.51 -7.94
CA SER A 18 10.53 -14.35 -8.35
C SER A 18 10.73 -13.38 -9.53
N SER A 19 9.72 -13.19 -10.37
CA SER A 19 9.69 -12.20 -11.46
C SER A 19 9.38 -10.77 -11.01
N GLY A 20 8.99 -10.56 -9.76
CA GLY A 20 8.47 -9.29 -9.25
C GLY A 20 7.08 -8.89 -9.78
N ALA A 21 6.51 -9.68 -10.69
CA ALA A 21 5.28 -9.36 -11.43
C ALA A 21 3.98 -9.85 -10.75
N GLY A 22 4.09 -10.54 -9.62
CA GLY A 22 2.93 -11.00 -8.87
C GLY A 22 2.15 -9.83 -8.29
N LEU A 23 0.86 -9.72 -8.61
CA LEU A 23 -0.09 -8.90 -7.87
C LEU A 23 -0.06 -9.36 -6.40
N GLY A 24 0.68 -8.62 -5.55
CA GLY A 24 0.86 -8.86 -4.12
C GLY A 24 -0.42 -8.58 -3.32
N VAL A 25 -1.52 -9.22 -3.70
CA VAL A 25 -2.84 -9.02 -3.11
C VAL A 25 -2.88 -9.73 -1.76
N HIS A 26 -2.59 -8.97 -0.71
CA HIS A 26 -2.66 -9.44 0.66
C HIS A 26 -4.12 -9.59 1.10
N ALA A 27 -4.36 -10.43 2.11
CA ALA A 27 -5.60 -10.42 2.86
C ALA A 27 -5.36 -9.72 4.20
N THR A 28 -6.00 -8.57 4.40
CA THR A 28 -5.99 -7.85 5.68
C THR A 28 -7.36 -7.93 6.34
N ILE A 29 -7.36 -7.81 7.67
CA ILE A 29 -8.57 -7.86 8.50
C ILE A 29 -8.63 -6.54 9.24
N ASP A 30 -9.73 -5.80 9.08
CA ASP A 30 -9.93 -4.59 9.87
C ASP A 30 -10.39 -4.90 11.30
N ILE A 31 -10.49 -3.88 12.14
CA ILE A 31 -10.90 -4.02 13.54
C ILE A 31 -12.33 -4.57 13.71
N GLY A 32 -13.17 -4.49 12.67
CA GLY A 32 -14.52 -5.06 12.63
C GLY A 32 -14.54 -6.53 12.17
N GLY A 33 -13.37 -7.10 11.85
CA GLY A 33 -13.25 -8.47 11.34
C GLY A 33 -13.51 -8.61 9.85
N GLN A 34 -13.69 -7.51 9.11
CA GLN A 34 -13.97 -7.53 7.68
C GLN A 34 -12.68 -7.72 6.88
N VAL A 35 -12.71 -8.68 5.95
CA VAL A 35 -11.56 -8.99 5.08
C VAL A 35 -11.50 -8.06 3.88
N LYS A 36 -10.32 -7.49 3.67
CA LYS A 36 -9.96 -6.66 2.53
C LYS A 36 -8.84 -7.35 1.76
N PHE A 37 -8.93 -7.30 0.44
CA PHE A 37 -7.92 -7.86 -0.43
C PHE A 37 -7.23 -6.73 -1.18
N GLY A 38 -5.91 -6.81 -1.27
CA GLY A 38 -5.07 -5.85 -1.96
C GLY A 38 -3.94 -5.35 -1.08
N PRO A 39 -3.36 -4.19 -1.42
CA PRO A 39 -3.60 -3.47 -2.67
C PRO A 39 -2.95 -4.18 -3.86
N ASP A 40 -3.44 -3.92 -5.06
CA ASP A 40 -2.64 -4.08 -6.27
C ASP A 40 -1.70 -2.88 -6.46
N VAL A 41 -0.98 -2.83 -7.58
CA VAL A 41 -0.07 -1.74 -7.91
C VAL A 41 -0.35 -1.25 -9.32
N GLU A 42 -0.53 0.06 -9.45
CA GLU A 42 -0.69 0.77 -10.70
C GLU A 42 -0.06 2.16 -10.58
N TYR A 43 0.71 2.56 -11.59
CA TYR A 43 1.19 3.93 -11.71
C TYR A 43 0.17 4.75 -12.50
N ILE A 44 -0.23 5.89 -11.94
CA ILE A 44 -1.24 6.78 -12.52
C ILE A 44 -0.64 8.17 -12.76
N ALA A 45 -1.08 8.84 -13.83
CA ALA A 45 -0.60 10.18 -14.18
C ALA A 45 -1.33 11.30 -13.41
N THR A 46 -2.56 11.03 -12.97
CA THR A 46 -3.43 11.98 -12.27
C THR A 46 -3.98 11.32 -11.01
N GLU A 47 -4.19 12.13 -9.97
CA GLU A 47 -4.80 11.67 -8.73
C GLU A 47 -6.27 11.26 -8.98
N SER A 48 -6.50 9.96 -9.15
CA SER A 48 -7.83 9.35 -9.21
C SER A 48 -7.93 8.24 -8.17
N TYR A 49 -9.07 8.23 -7.48
CA TYR A 49 -9.40 7.24 -6.47
C TYR A 49 -10.49 6.27 -6.94
N ASP A 50 -10.77 6.23 -8.23
CA ASP A 50 -11.74 5.30 -8.79
C ASP A 50 -11.36 3.84 -8.50
N VAL A 51 -12.36 2.99 -8.29
CA VAL A 51 -12.18 1.57 -7.98
C VAL A 51 -12.81 0.75 -9.11
N PRO A 52 -12.08 0.55 -10.22
CA PRO A 52 -12.62 -0.14 -11.40
C PRO A 52 -13.02 -1.58 -11.10
N GLU A 53 -14.26 -1.95 -11.45
CA GLU A 53 -14.78 -3.32 -11.28
C GLU A 53 -14.04 -4.33 -12.17
N GLU A 54 -13.50 -3.89 -13.30
CA GLU A 54 -12.76 -4.73 -14.25
C GLU A 54 -11.50 -5.37 -13.61
N LYS A 55 -10.96 -4.78 -12.54
CA LYS A 55 -9.84 -5.35 -11.78
C LYS A 55 -10.23 -6.55 -10.92
N LEU A 56 -11.52 -6.81 -10.69
CA LEU A 56 -11.96 -7.92 -9.85
C LEU A 56 -11.48 -9.27 -10.39
N LEU A 57 -11.45 -9.44 -11.71
CA LEU A 57 -11.03 -10.71 -12.32
C LEU A 57 -9.58 -11.08 -11.96
N SER A 58 -8.64 -10.14 -12.05
CA SER A 58 -7.24 -10.37 -11.68
C SER A 58 -7.10 -10.62 -10.17
N HIS A 59 -7.91 -9.95 -9.34
CA HIS A 59 -7.96 -10.19 -7.90
C HIS A 59 -8.42 -11.62 -7.57
N TYR A 60 -9.49 -12.12 -8.21
CA TYR A 60 -9.91 -13.51 -8.02
C TYR A 60 -8.78 -14.50 -8.32
N GLN A 61 -8.06 -14.30 -9.42
CA GLN A 61 -6.93 -15.16 -9.82
C GLN A 61 -5.80 -15.12 -8.77
N ALA A 62 -5.42 -13.93 -8.31
CA ALA A 62 -4.38 -13.76 -7.29
C ALA A 62 -4.78 -14.38 -5.94
N ILE A 63 -5.99 -14.09 -5.46
CA ILE A 63 -6.47 -14.55 -4.15
C ILE A 63 -6.64 -16.07 -4.12
N ARG A 64 -7.11 -16.69 -5.22
CA ARG A 64 -7.28 -18.15 -5.30
C ARG A 64 -5.99 -18.95 -5.12
N ARG A 65 -4.82 -18.32 -5.21
CA ARG A 65 -3.54 -18.96 -4.87
C ARG A 65 -3.44 -19.35 -3.41
N TYR A 66 -4.06 -18.60 -2.49
CA TYR A 66 -4.07 -18.87 -1.05
C TYR A 66 -5.48 -19.07 -0.46
N LEU A 67 -6.54 -18.83 -1.25
CA LEU A 67 -7.92 -19.14 -0.92
C LEU A 67 -8.65 -19.82 -2.12
N PRO A 68 -8.30 -21.07 -2.47
CA PRO A 68 -8.81 -21.74 -3.68
C PRO A 68 -10.33 -21.86 -3.77
N GLN A 69 -11.00 -21.93 -2.61
CA GLN A 69 -12.45 -22.06 -2.47
C GLN A 69 -13.22 -20.74 -2.63
N LEU A 70 -12.55 -19.63 -2.97
CA LEU A 70 -13.20 -18.35 -3.22
C LEU A 70 -14.15 -18.43 -4.44
N ARG A 71 -15.45 -18.37 -4.17
CA ARG A 71 -16.51 -18.39 -5.18
C ARG A 71 -16.62 -17.04 -5.89
N ASP A 72 -17.04 -17.07 -7.15
CA ASP A 72 -17.37 -15.85 -7.90
C ASP A 72 -18.50 -15.06 -7.22
N GLY A 73 -18.52 -13.74 -7.44
CA GLY A 73 -19.46 -12.81 -6.81
C GLY A 73 -19.20 -12.52 -5.32
N ARG A 74 -18.15 -13.10 -4.72
CA ARG A 74 -17.80 -12.85 -3.30
C ARG A 74 -16.90 -11.64 -3.08
N LEU A 75 -16.39 -11.04 -4.13
CA LEU A 75 -15.62 -9.80 -4.07
C LEU A 75 -16.48 -8.64 -4.56
N ILE A 76 -16.46 -7.54 -3.80
CA ILE A 76 -17.00 -6.24 -4.22
C ILE A 76 -15.89 -5.20 -4.24
N PRO A 77 -16.03 -4.11 -5.02
CA PRO A 77 -15.17 -2.94 -4.94
C PRO A 77 -15.02 -2.46 -3.49
N GLY A 78 -13.81 -2.04 -3.14
CA GLY A 78 -13.49 -1.50 -1.83
C GLY A 78 -13.21 -0.02 -1.92
N TYR A 79 -11.95 0.33 -1.73
CA TYR A 79 -11.41 1.67 -1.88
C TYR A 79 -10.02 1.54 -2.52
N SER A 80 -9.49 2.67 -3.00
CA SER A 80 -8.12 2.79 -3.48
C SER A 80 -7.34 3.74 -2.56
N GLY A 81 -6.02 3.71 -2.68
CA GLY A 81 -5.13 4.66 -2.05
C GLY A 81 -3.93 4.90 -2.93
N ILE A 82 -3.40 6.13 -2.93
CA ILE A 82 -2.27 6.54 -3.75
C ILE A 82 -1.04 6.68 -2.85
N ARG A 83 0.07 6.09 -3.28
CA ARG A 83 1.36 6.20 -2.57
C ARG A 83 2.15 7.38 -3.12
N PRO A 84 2.76 8.23 -2.28
CA PRO A 84 3.62 9.32 -2.74
C PRO A 84 4.99 8.74 -3.16
N LYS A 85 5.08 8.18 -4.37
CA LYS A 85 6.32 7.56 -4.88
C LYS A 85 7.35 8.62 -5.28
N LEU A 86 8.63 8.32 -5.06
CA LEU A 86 9.77 9.11 -5.57
C LEU A 86 10.36 8.54 -6.87
N GLN A 87 9.94 7.34 -7.23
CA GLN A 87 10.41 6.59 -8.39
C GLN A 87 9.25 6.24 -9.33
N GLY A 88 9.55 6.14 -10.62
CA GLY A 88 8.59 5.75 -11.67
C GLY A 88 8.61 4.26 -12.00
N PRO A 89 7.84 3.83 -13.01
CA PRO A 89 7.88 2.46 -13.52
C PRO A 89 9.28 2.06 -14.00
N GLY A 90 9.87 1.04 -13.39
CA GLY A 90 11.18 0.48 -13.77
C GLY A 90 12.38 1.10 -13.05
N ASP A 91 12.17 2.17 -12.28
CA ASP A 91 13.21 2.75 -11.43
C ASP A 91 13.48 1.90 -10.18
N GLU A 92 14.68 2.04 -9.62
CA GLU A 92 15.04 1.39 -8.36
C GLU A 92 14.19 1.91 -7.19
N PRO A 93 13.90 1.07 -6.17
CA PRO A 93 13.22 1.52 -4.97
C PRO A 93 13.96 2.67 -4.29
N ALA A 94 13.24 3.77 -4.03
CA ALA A 94 13.76 4.89 -3.25
C ALA A 94 13.29 4.80 -1.78
N ASP A 95 14.14 5.27 -0.87
CA ASP A 95 13.81 5.40 0.55
C ASP A 95 13.06 6.73 0.84
N PHE A 96 12.55 6.88 2.06
CA PHE A 96 12.00 8.14 2.54
C PHE A 96 13.04 9.26 2.46
N ILE A 97 12.60 10.45 2.05
CA ILE A 97 13.44 11.65 2.05
C ILE A 97 12.92 12.59 3.14
N ILE A 98 13.72 12.76 4.20
CA ILE A 98 13.50 13.75 5.26
C ILE A 98 14.63 14.77 5.16
N GLN A 99 14.31 15.99 4.74
CA GLN A 99 15.29 17.06 4.56
C GLN A 99 15.08 18.17 5.58
N SER A 100 16.18 18.68 6.10
CA SER A 100 16.21 19.84 6.99
C SER A 100 17.03 20.98 6.40
N GLN A 101 17.16 22.07 7.16
CA GLN A 101 18.06 23.18 6.83
C GLN A 101 19.50 22.73 6.51
N ASP A 102 19.96 21.60 7.07
CA ASP A 102 21.31 21.07 6.80
C ASP A 102 21.45 20.59 5.34
N THR A 103 20.33 20.19 4.71
CA THR A 103 20.29 19.75 3.31
C THR A 103 20.03 20.89 2.35
N HIS A 104 18.99 21.70 2.58
CA HIS A 104 18.52 22.70 1.62
C HIS A 104 18.85 24.15 2.00
N GLN A 105 19.46 24.40 3.17
CA GLN A 105 19.87 25.74 3.63
C GLN A 105 18.71 26.74 3.83
N ILE A 106 17.50 26.25 4.13
CA ILE A 106 16.32 27.07 4.42
C ILE A 106 15.94 26.85 5.88
N SER A 107 16.10 27.88 6.71
CA SER A 107 15.82 27.79 8.14
C SER A 107 14.33 27.58 8.41
N GLY A 108 14.01 26.68 9.35
CA GLY A 108 12.64 26.38 9.78
C GLY A 108 11.80 25.53 8.81
N LEU A 109 12.32 25.17 7.63
CA LEU A 109 11.64 24.28 6.69
C LEU A 109 12.11 22.84 6.88
N ILE A 110 11.17 21.89 6.88
CA ILE A 110 11.41 20.46 6.81
C ILE A 110 10.58 19.89 5.66
N ASN A 111 11.20 19.14 4.76
CA ASN A 111 10.50 18.41 3.71
C ASN A 111 10.40 16.92 4.05
N LEU A 112 9.22 16.35 3.82
CA LEU A 112 8.96 14.92 3.92
C LEU A 112 8.46 14.43 2.56
N PHE A 113 9.33 13.77 1.80
CA PHE A 113 8.98 13.20 0.51
C PHE A 113 9.05 11.68 0.54
N GLY A 114 8.25 11.03 -0.29
CA GLY A 114 8.32 9.57 -0.42
C GLY A 114 7.74 8.80 0.75
N ILE A 115 6.98 9.42 1.67
CA ILE A 115 6.47 8.75 2.88
C ILE A 115 5.31 7.80 2.54
N GLU A 116 5.64 6.70 1.87
CA GLU A 116 4.75 5.58 1.57
C GLU A 116 4.77 4.53 2.69
N SER A 117 4.41 3.27 2.42
CA SER A 117 4.56 2.20 3.42
C SER A 117 6.04 1.96 3.74
N PRO A 118 6.45 1.84 5.03
CA PRO A 118 5.64 1.67 6.23
C PRO A 118 5.41 2.97 7.05
N GLY A 119 5.09 4.09 6.41
CA GLY A 119 5.01 5.44 7.00
C GLY A 119 4.06 5.58 8.20
N LEU A 120 2.93 4.87 8.20
CA LEU A 120 2.04 4.83 9.37
C LEU A 120 2.75 4.17 10.57
N THR A 121 3.38 3.01 10.34
CA THR A 121 4.12 2.27 11.38
C THR A 121 5.29 3.08 11.91
N SER A 122 5.99 3.82 11.05
CA SER A 122 7.17 4.63 11.42
C SER A 122 6.82 6.07 11.82
N SER A 123 5.54 6.44 11.91
CA SER A 123 5.09 7.83 12.06
C SER A 123 5.68 8.54 13.29
N LEU A 124 5.77 7.86 14.44
CA LEU A 124 6.37 8.44 15.65
C LEU A 124 7.88 8.66 15.51
N ALA A 125 8.61 7.71 14.91
CA ALA A 125 10.04 7.84 14.66
C ALA A 125 10.35 8.96 13.63
N ILE A 126 9.48 9.12 12.63
CA ILE A 126 9.55 10.26 11.71
C ILE A 126 9.37 11.56 12.49
N ALA A 127 8.37 11.66 13.37
CA ALA A 127 8.12 12.85 14.17
C ALA A 127 9.30 13.20 15.10
N GLU A 128 9.93 12.21 15.73
CA GLU A 128 11.15 12.40 16.54
C GLU A 128 12.31 12.95 15.70
N THR A 129 12.51 12.41 14.50
CA THR A 129 13.53 12.88 13.55
C THR A 129 13.29 14.34 13.15
N VAL A 130 12.04 14.68 12.82
CA VAL A 130 11.63 16.05 12.49
C VAL A 130 11.85 16.99 13.68
N SER A 131 11.40 16.61 14.87
CA SER A 131 11.56 17.44 16.08
C SER A 131 13.03 17.67 16.43
N GLY A 132 13.91 16.70 16.22
CA GLY A 132 15.35 16.87 16.47
C GLY A 132 16.06 17.75 15.44
N ALA A 133 15.49 17.87 14.23
CA ALA A 133 16.02 18.69 13.15
C ALA A 133 15.56 20.17 13.23
N LEU A 134 14.44 20.44 13.91
CA LEU A 134 13.94 21.78 14.20
C LEU A 134 14.73 22.37 15.38
N LYS A 135 15.73 23.21 15.08
CA LYS A 135 16.48 23.99 16.06
C LYS A 135 16.17 25.46 15.94
#